data_AF-A0A0J1ECU9-F1
#
_entry.id   AF-A0A0J1ECU9-F1
#
_cell.length_a   1.000
_cell.length_b   1.000
_cell.length_c   1.000
_cell.angle_alpha   90.00
_cell.angle_beta   90.00
_cell.angle_gamma   90.00
#
_symmetry.space_group_name_H-M   'P 1'
#
loop_
_entity.id
_entity.type
_entity.pdbx_description
1 polymer ?
#
loop_
_entity_poly.entity_id
_entity_poly.type
_entity_poly.pdbx_seq_one_letter_code
_entity_poly.pdbx_strand_id
1 'polypeptide(L)'
;MSEPRFSSGPATTAAQADAFHDGLAAAVMARVPIHLGTGGSVSGKLTLEKVGLLKRQPAAEWPTRYRAAREVFDRTGNMQIVLDGLTHNTRSERTLSRLLWGSCIYLLTLAVVGYLGLAFFTHFIGPSINALRADMELVPSTPMVPRSDPIIDFLPTVLVVAPFILVGTCLLIWITGGVSRWATRLGGSAYIRDNASAVAMRSIAAMAKTGVPAEEAVNLSCDLLGSSPAARNQVQTTLRGRTLNAASEVTLLRLGTHFRTSANNRMSVLKVALPIALTCLIGGTGALAYSLALFNPLVSLIHDLSKPTRELPTGNLPTNWAPKPPIAPPPIAEGRVDPTPTRGANEGFTPGVTS
;
A
#
# COMPACT_ATOMS: atom_id res chain seq x y z
N MET A 1 41.86 -18.77 -45.57
CA MET A 1 41.35 -17.83 -44.55
C MET A 1 42.05 -18.17 -43.25
N SER A 2 43.07 -17.40 -42.90
CA SER A 2 43.92 -17.63 -41.74
C SER A 2 43.27 -16.92 -40.54
N GLU A 3 42.85 -17.67 -39.52
CA GLU A 3 42.36 -17.06 -38.28
C GLU A 3 43.48 -16.23 -37.64
N PRO A 4 43.25 -14.94 -37.33
CA PRO A 4 44.19 -14.14 -36.58
C PRO A 4 44.25 -14.68 -35.15
N ARG A 5 45.30 -15.45 -34.83
CA ARG A 5 45.65 -15.77 -33.44
C ARG A 5 46.10 -14.49 -32.75
N PHE A 6 45.17 -13.79 -32.11
CA PHE A 6 45.49 -12.76 -31.14
C PHE A 6 46.14 -13.43 -29.92
N SER A 7 47.47 -13.50 -29.96
CA SER A 7 48.33 -13.78 -28.81
C SER A 7 48.21 -12.61 -27.83
N SER A 8 47.12 -12.59 -27.05
CA SER A 8 47.02 -11.75 -25.86
C SER A 8 48.00 -12.28 -24.82
N GLY A 9 49.07 -11.53 -24.57
CA GLY A 9 50.13 -11.96 -23.66
C GLY A 9 49.61 -12.12 -22.22
N PRO A 10 50.15 -13.08 -21.44
CA PRO A 10 49.73 -13.37 -20.06
C PRO A 10 49.99 -12.21 -19.07
N ALA A 11 50.83 -11.23 -19.42
CA ALA A 11 51.10 -10.08 -18.55
C ALA A 11 49.92 -9.09 -18.49
N THR A 12 49.11 -9.00 -19.56
CA THR A 12 47.98 -8.06 -19.65
C THR A 12 46.83 -8.44 -18.70
N THR A 13 46.69 -9.73 -18.38
CA THR A 13 45.57 -10.24 -17.58
C THR A 13 45.75 -9.96 -16.09
N ALA A 14 46.97 -10.01 -15.56
CA ALA A 14 47.24 -9.72 -14.15
C ALA A 14 47.03 -8.25 -13.81
N ALA A 15 47.57 -7.32 -14.62
CA ALA A 15 47.38 -5.88 -14.39
C ALA A 15 45.91 -5.45 -14.52
N GLN A 16 45.17 -6.04 -15.48
CA GLN A 16 43.72 -5.81 -15.60
C GLN A 16 42.95 -6.39 -14.41
N ALA A 17 43.39 -7.50 -13.83
CA ALA A 17 42.79 -8.08 -12.62
C ALA A 17 42.93 -7.14 -11.43
N ASP A 18 44.13 -6.64 -11.21
CA ASP A 18 44.40 -5.68 -10.13
C ASP A 18 43.58 -4.39 -10.32
N ALA A 19 43.56 -3.82 -11.53
CA ALA A 19 42.77 -2.62 -11.82
C ALA A 19 41.26 -2.80 -11.55
N PHE A 20 40.71 -3.99 -11.80
CA PHE A 20 39.31 -4.29 -11.51
C PHE A 20 39.02 -4.34 -10.01
N HIS A 21 39.87 -5.04 -9.25
CA HIS A 21 39.71 -5.13 -7.80
C HIS A 21 39.91 -3.77 -7.12
N ASP A 22 40.86 -2.98 -7.60
CA ASP A 22 41.12 -1.63 -7.09
C ASP A 22 39.94 -0.70 -7.37
N GLY A 23 39.33 -0.77 -8.57
CA GLY A 23 38.13 0.00 -8.89
C GLY A 23 36.92 -0.40 -8.02
N LEU A 24 36.75 -1.69 -7.72
CA LEU A 24 35.72 -2.15 -6.78
C LEU A 24 36.01 -1.69 -5.35
N ALA A 25 37.27 -1.78 -4.90
CA ALA A 25 37.68 -1.32 -3.57
C ALA A 25 37.42 0.18 -3.42
N ALA A 26 37.79 0.99 -4.43
CA ALA A 26 37.51 2.42 -4.46
C ALA A 26 36.00 2.72 -4.40
N ALA A 27 35.17 1.98 -5.14
CA ALA A 27 33.71 2.14 -5.08
C ALA A 27 33.15 1.79 -3.68
N VAL A 28 33.67 0.75 -3.03
CA VAL A 28 33.28 0.38 -1.66
C VAL A 28 33.74 1.46 -0.66
N MET A 29 34.94 2.02 -0.80
CA MET A 29 35.44 3.14 0.01
C MET A 29 34.56 4.38 -0.15
N ALA A 30 34.07 4.65 -1.36
CA ALA A 30 33.10 5.69 -1.66
C ALA A 30 31.67 5.36 -1.16
N ARG A 31 31.48 4.28 -0.40
CA ARG A 31 30.21 3.81 0.17
C ARG A 31 29.14 3.49 -0.88
N VAL A 32 29.57 3.09 -2.09
CA VAL A 32 28.66 2.65 -3.14
C VAL A 32 28.11 1.27 -2.78
N PRO A 33 26.77 1.10 -2.65
CA PRO A 33 26.19 -0.16 -2.23
C PRO A 33 26.22 -1.20 -3.37
N ILE A 34 27.19 -2.11 -3.32
CA ILE A 34 27.35 -3.18 -4.32
C ILE A 34 26.81 -4.50 -3.77
N HIS A 35 26.01 -5.20 -4.58
CA HIS A 35 25.53 -6.56 -4.27
C HIS A 35 26.08 -7.56 -5.27
N LEU A 36 26.66 -8.65 -4.77
CA LEU A 36 27.21 -9.72 -5.59
C LEU A 36 26.18 -10.77 -6.01
N GLY A 37 24.91 -10.58 -5.65
CA GLY A 37 23.84 -11.55 -5.90
C GLY A 37 23.76 -12.64 -4.82
N THR A 38 22.97 -13.67 -5.11
CA THR A 38 22.75 -14.84 -4.25
C THR A 38 23.53 -16.03 -4.82
N GLY A 39 24.44 -16.60 -4.04
CA GLY A 39 25.24 -17.77 -4.42
C GLY A 39 26.69 -17.68 -3.92
N GLY A 40 27.26 -18.80 -3.48
CA GLY A 40 28.62 -18.91 -2.96
C GLY A 40 28.81 -18.49 -1.49
N SER A 41 30.02 -18.68 -0.97
CA SER A 41 30.41 -18.30 0.41
C SER A 41 30.29 -16.79 0.66
N VAL A 42 30.37 -15.97 -0.40
CA VAL A 42 30.37 -14.52 -0.33
C VAL A 42 29.07 -13.93 -0.89
N SER A 43 27.97 -14.09 -0.16
CA SER A 43 26.69 -13.43 -0.49
C SER A 43 26.53 -12.06 0.19
N GLY A 44 25.65 -11.21 -0.35
CA GLY A 44 25.23 -9.97 0.30
C GLY A 44 25.95 -8.69 -0.15
N LYS A 45 26.11 -7.72 0.78
CA LYS A 45 26.79 -6.45 0.51
C LYS A 45 28.29 -6.69 0.37
N LEU A 46 28.90 -6.09 -0.65
CA LEU A 46 30.34 -6.10 -0.85
C LEU A 46 31.00 -5.17 0.19
N THR A 47 31.99 -5.70 0.91
CA THR A 47 32.84 -4.97 1.86
C THR A 47 34.30 -5.07 1.40
N LEU A 48 35.18 -4.19 1.91
CA LEU A 48 36.61 -4.23 1.56
C LEU A 48 37.24 -5.60 1.86
N GLU A 49 36.87 -6.19 3.00
CA GLU A 49 37.30 -7.54 3.37
C GLU A 49 36.86 -8.59 2.34
N LYS A 50 35.60 -8.53 1.88
CA LYS A 50 35.10 -9.44 0.84
C LYS A 50 35.81 -9.25 -0.50
N VAL A 51 36.19 -8.03 -0.88
CA VAL A 51 37.02 -7.80 -2.07
C VAL A 51 38.37 -8.49 -1.92
N GLY A 52 39.01 -8.38 -0.76
CA GLY A 52 40.27 -9.07 -0.46
C GLY A 52 40.15 -10.59 -0.49
N LEU A 53 39.05 -11.14 0.02
CA LEU A 53 38.75 -12.58 -0.05
C LEU A 53 38.56 -13.04 -1.50
N LEU A 54 37.79 -12.30 -2.29
CA LEU A 54 37.54 -12.63 -3.70
C LEU A 54 38.82 -12.58 -4.55
N LYS A 55 39.77 -11.69 -4.22
CA LYS A 55 41.08 -11.63 -4.88
C LYS A 55 41.92 -12.89 -4.64
N ARG A 56 41.72 -13.57 -3.50
CA ARG A 56 42.45 -14.80 -3.13
C ARG A 56 41.75 -16.09 -3.59
N GLN A 57 40.44 -16.04 -3.80
CA GLN A 57 39.64 -17.21 -4.19
C GLN A 57 39.80 -17.56 -5.67
N PRO A 58 39.78 -18.85 -6.03
CA PRO A 58 39.80 -19.27 -7.43
C PRO A 58 38.51 -18.85 -8.14
N ALA A 59 38.62 -18.54 -9.45
CA ALA A 59 37.49 -18.03 -10.25
C ALA A 59 36.27 -18.97 -10.31
N ALA A 60 36.48 -20.28 -10.06
CA ALA A 60 35.42 -21.28 -9.99
C ALA A 60 34.43 -21.03 -8.83
N GLU A 61 34.90 -20.46 -7.72
CA GLU A 61 34.10 -20.21 -6.51
C GLU A 61 33.41 -18.85 -6.50
N TRP A 62 33.72 -17.98 -7.46
CA TRP A 62 33.15 -16.63 -7.52
C TRP A 62 31.63 -16.66 -7.78
N PRO A 63 30.85 -15.78 -7.13
CA PRO A 63 29.44 -15.59 -7.45
C PRO A 63 29.26 -15.27 -8.94
N THR A 64 28.22 -15.82 -9.58
CA THR A 64 27.95 -15.67 -11.02
C THR A 64 27.98 -14.22 -11.48
N ARG A 65 27.38 -13.32 -10.67
CA ARG A 65 27.33 -11.89 -10.97
C ARG A 65 28.71 -11.22 -10.92
N TYR A 66 29.58 -11.67 -10.02
CA TYR A 66 30.95 -11.18 -9.92
C TYR A 66 31.81 -11.66 -11.10
N ARG A 67 31.65 -12.93 -11.50
CA ARG A 67 32.30 -13.48 -12.68
C ARG A 67 31.89 -12.72 -13.94
N ALA A 68 30.60 -12.48 -14.14
CA ALA A 68 30.09 -11.68 -15.24
C ALA A 68 30.61 -10.24 -15.19
N ALA A 69 30.68 -9.61 -14.01
CA ALA A 69 31.28 -8.28 -13.83
C ALA A 69 32.75 -8.23 -14.26
N ARG A 70 33.53 -9.24 -13.87
CA ARG A 70 34.92 -9.37 -14.25
C ARG A 70 35.06 -9.53 -15.76
N GLU A 71 34.27 -10.40 -16.36
CA GLU A 71 34.30 -10.67 -17.79
C GLU A 71 33.89 -9.45 -18.62
N VAL A 72 32.83 -8.73 -18.22
CA VAL A 72 32.46 -7.46 -18.86
C VAL A 72 33.58 -6.43 -18.74
N PHE A 73 34.27 -6.35 -17.60
CA PHE A 73 35.44 -5.47 -17.46
C PHE A 73 36.57 -5.86 -18.40
N ASP A 74 36.91 -7.15 -18.48
CA ASP A 74 37.99 -7.63 -19.34
C ASP A 74 37.72 -7.38 -20.82
N ARG A 75 36.44 -7.46 -21.24
CA ARG A 75 36.03 -7.15 -22.62
C ARG A 75 36.00 -5.65 -22.92
N THR A 76 35.55 -4.83 -21.99
CA THR A 76 35.24 -3.41 -22.26
C THR A 76 36.26 -2.42 -21.71
N GLY A 77 37.08 -2.82 -20.75
CA GLY A 77 37.95 -1.94 -19.96
C GLY A 77 37.21 -0.88 -19.14
N ASN A 78 35.87 -0.95 -19.05
CA ASN A 78 35.04 0.14 -18.51
C ASN A 78 34.42 -0.24 -17.15
N MET A 79 35.06 0.24 -16.08
CA MET A 79 34.58 0.04 -14.71
C MET A 79 33.20 0.68 -14.44
N GLN A 80 32.85 1.77 -15.12
CA GLN A 80 31.57 2.46 -14.87
C GLN A 80 30.38 1.57 -15.22
N ILE A 81 30.47 0.82 -16.34
CA ILE A 81 29.40 -0.09 -16.79
C ILE A 81 29.23 -1.24 -15.79
N VAL A 82 30.33 -1.76 -15.28
CA VAL A 82 30.34 -2.82 -14.26
C VAL A 82 29.69 -2.32 -12.97
N LEU A 83 30.09 -1.15 -12.49
CA LEU A 83 29.53 -0.56 -11.27
C LEU A 83 28.04 -0.23 -11.43
N ASP A 84 27.62 0.29 -12.58
CA ASP A 84 26.19 0.51 -12.88
C ASP A 84 25.40 -0.80 -12.84
N GLY A 85 25.96 -1.87 -13.42
CA GLY A 85 25.37 -3.21 -13.39
C GLY A 85 25.26 -3.77 -11.97
N LEU A 86 26.32 -3.68 -11.18
CA LEU A 86 26.40 -4.20 -9.81
C LEU A 86 25.53 -3.44 -8.80
N THR A 87 25.37 -2.12 -8.99
CA THR A 87 24.59 -1.23 -8.10
C THR A 87 23.13 -1.07 -8.50
N HIS A 88 22.73 -1.62 -9.65
CA HIS A 88 21.38 -1.49 -10.18
C HIS A 88 20.27 -1.84 -9.18
N ASN A 89 20.39 -3.00 -8.51
CA ASN A 89 19.35 -3.49 -7.60
C ASN A 89 19.25 -2.63 -6.33
N THR A 90 20.38 -2.27 -5.72
CA THR A 90 20.41 -1.41 -4.52
C THR A 90 19.85 -0.02 -4.80
N ARG A 91 20.17 0.55 -5.97
CA ARG A 91 19.67 1.86 -6.37
C ARG A 91 18.17 1.83 -6.62
N SER A 92 17.67 0.78 -7.28
CA SER A 92 16.24 0.61 -7.57
C SER A 92 15.44 0.39 -6.27
N GLU A 93 15.92 -0.46 -5.36
CA GLU A 93 15.30 -0.70 -4.05
C GLU A 93 15.29 0.54 -3.15
N ARG A 94 16.40 1.28 -3.10
CA ARG A 94 16.46 2.56 -2.35
C ARG A 94 15.48 3.59 -2.90
N THR A 95 15.31 3.64 -4.22
CA THR A 95 14.37 4.55 -4.85
C THR A 95 12.93 4.18 -4.50
N LEU A 96 12.58 2.89 -4.60
CA LEU A 96 11.24 2.39 -4.24
C LEU A 96 10.93 2.57 -2.74
N SER A 97 11.88 2.23 -1.87
CA SER A 97 11.70 2.35 -0.41
C SER A 97 11.50 3.79 0.04
N ARG A 98 12.23 4.77 -0.51
CA ARG A 98 12.03 6.19 -0.18
C ARG A 98 10.62 6.67 -0.48
N LEU A 99 10.03 6.21 -1.60
CA LEU A 99 8.68 6.60 -2.00
C LEU A 99 7.63 6.05 -1.05
N LEU A 100 7.76 4.76 -0.72
CA LEU A 100 6.84 4.14 0.22
C LEU A 100 7.00 4.65 1.66
N TRP A 101 8.21 5.03 2.05
CA TRP A 101 8.44 5.57 3.40
C TRP A 101 7.64 6.86 3.63
N GLY A 102 7.57 7.74 2.62
CA GLY A 102 6.71 8.93 2.68
C GLY A 102 5.24 8.60 2.86
N SER A 103 4.71 7.66 2.07
CA SER A 103 3.30 7.23 2.20
C SER A 103 3.03 6.54 3.54
N CYS A 104 3.96 5.71 4.01
CA CYS A 104 3.84 4.98 5.27
C CYS A 104 3.80 5.94 6.47
N ILE A 105 4.65 6.96 6.49
CA ILE A 105 4.59 8.02 7.51
C ILE A 105 3.23 8.72 7.47
N TYR A 106 2.74 9.10 6.29
CA TYR A 106 1.45 9.77 6.17
C TYR A 106 0.30 8.93 6.73
N LEU A 107 0.25 7.64 6.39
CA LEU A 107 -0.76 6.70 6.90
C LEU A 107 -0.63 6.47 8.41
N LEU A 108 0.60 6.39 8.91
CA LEU A 108 0.86 6.29 10.35
C LEU A 108 0.32 7.52 11.08
N THR A 109 0.57 8.73 10.56
CA THR A 109 0.02 9.96 11.12
C THR A 109 -1.51 9.95 11.11
N LEU A 110 -2.14 9.56 9.99
CA LEU A 110 -3.60 9.43 9.92
C LEU A 110 -4.15 8.40 10.93
N ALA A 111 -3.48 7.26 11.08
CA ALA A 111 -3.88 6.22 12.03
C ALA A 111 -3.76 6.71 13.48
N VAL A 112 -2.69 7.45 13.81
CA VAL A 112 -2.52 8.07 15.14
C VAL A 112 -3.61 9.10 15.41
N VAL A 113 -3.89 10.00 14.46
CA VAL A 113 -4.96 11.00 14.61
C VAL A 113 -6.34 10.34 14.76
N GLY A 114 -6.63 9.33 13.93
CA GLY A 114 -7.88 8.56 14.04
C GLY A 114 -8.01 7.84 15.38
N TYR A 115 -6.91 7.26 15.88
CA TYR A 115 -6.87 6.62 17.20
C TYR A 115 -7.13 7.62 18.32
N LEU A 116 -6.48 8.79 18.29
CA LEU A 116 -6.70 9.85 19.28
C LEU A 116 -8.16 10.35 19.26
N GLY A 117 -8.75 10.53 18.07
CA GLY A 117 -10.16 10.89 17.94
C GLY A 117 -11.09 9.84 18.53
N LEU A 118 -10.82 8.56 18.27
CA LEU A 118 -11.57 7.45 18.86
C LEU A 118 -11.43 7.39 20.39
N ALA A 119 -10.20 7.57 20.91
CA ALA A 119 -9.93 7.62 22.34
C ALA A 119 -10.66 8.78 23.03
N PHE A 120 -10.67 9.95 22.39
CA PHE A 120 -11.39 11.12 22.88
C PHE A 120 -12.90 10.85 22.91
N PHE A 121 -13.46 10.28 21.85
CA PHE A 121 -14.88 9.94 21.79
C PHE A 121 -15.27 8.95 22.89
N THR A 122 -14.51 7.87 23.08
CA THR A 122 -14.82 6.84 24.08
C THR A 122 -14.68 7.36 25.52
N HIS A 123 -13.71 8.23 25.79
CA HIS A 123 -13.46 8.71 27.15
C HIS A 123 -14.35 9.89 27.57
N PHE A 124 -14.70 10.79 26.64
CA PHE A 124 -15.47 12.02 26.97
C PHE A 124 -16.93 11.94 26.53
N ILE A 125 -17.19 11.49 25.30
CA ILE A 125 -18.55 11.52 24.73
C ILE A 125 -19.35 10.29 25.15
N GLY A 126 -18.72 9.10 25.18
CA GLY A 126 -19.35 7.84 25.61
C GLY A 126 -20.06 7.95 26.97
N PRO A 127 -19.38 8.41 28.04
CA PRO A 127 -20.01 8.58 29.36
C PRO A 127 -21.18 9.57 29.33
N SER A 128 -21.08 10.64 28.54
CA SER A 128 -22.13 11.65 28.42
C SER A 128 -23.40 11.07 27.76
N ILE A 129 -23.24 10.24 26.73
CA ILE A 129 -24.37 9.53 26.08
C ILE A 129 -25.01 8.54 27.06
N ASN A 130 -24.20 7.82 27.85
CA ASN A 130 -24.71 6.88 28.85
C ASN A 130 -25.47 7.59 29.98
N ALA A 131 -24.99 8.76 30.42
CA ALA A 131 -25.71 9.59 31.38
C ALA A 131 -27.07 10.04 30.83
N LEU A 132 -27.13 10.51 29.59
CA LEU A 132 -28.39 10.88 28.93
C LEU A 132 -29.35 9.68 28.80
N ARG A 133 -28.84 8.48 28.51
CA ARG A 133 -29.66 7.25 28.49
C ARG A 133 -30.22 6.92 29.87
N ALA A 134 -29.38 6.99 30.91
CA ALA A 134 -29.81 6.76 32.29
C ALA A 134 -30.90 7.77 32.72
N ASP A 135 -30.79 9.03 32.31
CA ASP A 135 -31.81 10.06 32.58
C ASP A 135 -33.13 9.77 31.85
N MET A 136 -33.10 9.20 30.64
CA MET A 136 -34.31 8.78 29.92
C MET A 136 -34.98 7.54 30.52
N GLU A 137 -34.22 6.63 31.13
CA GLU A 137 -34.76 5.45 31.82
C GLU A 137 -35.63 5.82 33.03
N LEU A 138 -35.42 7.01 33.62
CA LEU A 138 -36.27 7.53 34.69
C LEU A 138 -37.70 7.85 34.23
N VAL A 139 -37.95 7.93 32.92
CA VAL A 139 -39.29 8.08 32.36
C VAL A 139 -39.95 6.69 32.29
N PRO A 140 -40.97 6.38 33.11
CA PRO A 140 -41.53 5.04 33.25
C PRO A 140 -42.33 4.64 32.01
N SER A 141 -41.63 4.25 30.95
CA SER A 141 -42.22 3.82 29.67
C SER A 141 -41.68 2.44 29.31
N THR A 142 -42.34 1.41 29.84
CA THR A 142 -42.15 -0.03 29.55
C THR A 142 -40.81 -0.68 29.98
N PRO A 143 -40.86 -1.95 30.46
CA PRO A 143 -39.66 -2.73 30.75
C PRO A 143 -38.94 -3.07 29.45
N MET A 144 -38.00 -2.21 29.05
CA MET A 144 -37.14 -2.43 27.91
C MET A 144 -36.11 -3.51 28.29
N VAL A 145 -36.08 -4.62 27.57
CA VAL A 145 -34.98 -5.57 27.67
C VAL A 145 -33.73 -4.83 27.21
N PRO A 146 -32.67 -4.70 28.04
CA PRO A 146 -31.45 -4.01 27.66
C PRO A 146 -30.80 -4.84 26.54
N ARG A 147 -31.06 -4.45 25.30
CA ARG A 147 -30.33 -5.00 24.16
C ARG A 147 -28.98 -4.31 24.20
N SER A 148 -28.01 -4.94 24.85
CA SER A 148 -26.61 -4.52 24.82
C SER A 148 -26.21 -4.36 23.37
N ASP A 149 -26.05 -3.12 22.91
CA ASP A 149 -25.60 -2.83 21.56
C ASP A 149 -24.18 -3.42 21.45
N PRO A 150 -23.96 -4.52 20.71
CA PRO A 150 -22.71 -5.27 20.75
C PRO A 150 -21.51 -4.44 20.29
N ILE A 151 -21.76 -3.33 19.59
CA ILE A 151 -20.76 -2.38 19.11
C ILE A 151 -20.24 -1.50 20.26
N ILE A 152 -21.08 -1.12 21.23
CA ILE A 152 -20.66 -0.30 22.38
C ILE A 152 -19.74 -1.13 23.27
N ASP A 153 -20.05 -2.41 23.48
CA ASP A 153 -19.20 -3.33 24.24
C ASP A 153 -17.88 -3.64 23.53
N PHE A 154 -17.86 -3.54 22.19
CA PHE A 154 -16.66 -3.79 21.39
C PHE A 154 -15.68 -2.61 21.35
N LEU A 155 -16.16 -1.36 21.49
CA LEU A 155 -15.35 -0.14 21.39
C LEU A 155 -14.12 -0.10 22.34
N PRO A 156 -14.23 -0.43 23.63
CA PRO A 156 -13.09 -0.49 24.53
C PRO A 156 -12.05 -1.53 24.08
N THR A 157 -12.53 -2.68 23.59
CA THR A 157 -11.67 -3.75 23.06
C THR A 157 -10.90 -3.26 21.85
N VAL A 158 -11.55 -2.56 20.92
CA VAL A 158 -10.88 -1.94 19.76
C VAL A 158 -9.83 -0.93 20.20
N LEU A 159 -10.12 -0.09 21.19
CA LEU A 159 -9.19 0.92 21.68
C LEU A 159 -7.91 0.29 22.27
N VAL A 160 -8.05 -0.85 22.94
CA VAL A 160 -6.90 -1.60 23.49
C VAL A 160 -6.16 -2.36 22.38
N VAL A 161 -6.87 -3.02 21.47
CA VAL A 161 -6.27 -3.91 20.46
C VAL A 161 -5.65 -3.15 19.28
N ALA A 162 -6.24 -2.03 18.87
CA ALA A 162 -5.76 -1.23 17.74
C ALA A 162 -4.27 -0.86 17.77
N PRO A 163 -3.68 -0.36 18.88
CA PRO A 163 -2.25 -0.05 18.93
C PRO A 163 -1.38 -1.31 18.76
N PHE A 164 -1.80 -2.47 19.28
CA PHE A 164 -1.06 -3.72 19.08
C PHE A 164 -1.11 -4.19 17.63
N ILE A 165 -2.25 -4.04 16.94
CA ILE A 165 -2.35 -4.33 15.51
C ILE A 165 -1.44 -3.38 14.71
N LEU A 166 -1.43 -2.08 15.05
CA LEU A 166 -0.59 -1.09 14.38
C LEU A 166 0.90 -1.38 14.59
N VAL A 167 1.34 -1.66 15.83
CA VAL A 167 2.71 -2.07 16.12
C VAL A 167 3.05 -3.40 15.44
N GLY A 168 2.14 -4.37 15.49
CA GLY A 168 2.31 -5.69 14.86
C GLY A 168 2.46 -5.59 13.34
N THR A 169 1.67 -4.74 12.67
CA THR A 169 1.81 -4.49 11.23
C THR A 169 3.11 -3.76 10.89
N CYS A 170 3.52 -2.76 11.66
CA CYS A 170 4.84 -2.12 11.50
C CYS A 170 5.99 -3.14 11.66
N LEU A 171 5.90 -4.00 12.67
CA LEU A 171 6.90 -5.02 12.98
C LEU A 171 6.91 -6.12 11.89
N LEU A 172 5.75 -6.52 11.39
CA LEU A 172 5.63 -7.47 10.27
C LEU A 172 6.23 -6.89 8.98
N ILE A 173 6.00 -5.61 8.68
CA ILE A 173 6.65 -4.92 7.56
C ILE A 173 8.18 -4.91 7.76
N TRP A 174 8.66 -4.70 8.98
CA TRP A 174 10.09 -4.71 9.29
C TRP A 174 10.71 -6.10 9.13
N ILE A 175 10.10 -7.15 9.71
CA ILE A 175 10.60 -8.55 9.66
C ILE A 175 10.56 -9.13 8.25
N THR A 176 9.51 -8.84 7.46
CA THR A 176 9.33 -9.45 6.13
C THR A 176 10.32 -8.96 5.07
N GLY A 177 11.41 -8.30 5.45
CA GLY A 177 12.42 -7.75 4.54
C GLY A 177 12.15 -6.29 4.16
N GLY A 178 11.31 -5.62 4.94
CA GLY A 178 11.05 -4.21 4.81
C GLY A 178 10.05 -3.85 3.72
N VAL A 179 9.85 -2.54 3.62
CA VAL A 179 8.98 -1.87 2.67
C VAL A 179 9.35 -2.16 1.20
N SER A 180 10.62 -2.50 0.92
CA SER A 180 11.09 -2.80 -0.44
C SER A 180 10.43 -4.03 -1.05
N ARG A 181 10.26 -5.13 -0.30
CA ARG A 181 9.59 -6.35 -0.81
C ARG A 181 8.14 -6.07 -1.18
N TRP A 182 7.44 -5.33 -0.34
CA TRP A 182 6.07 -4.88 -0.63
C TRP A 182 6.02 -3.99 -1.86
N ALA A 183 6.99 -3.07 -2.00
CA ALA A 183 7.15 -2.26 -3.22
C ALA A 183 7.24 -3.10 -4.48
N THR A 184 8.04 -4.17 -4.44
CA THR A 184 8.22 -5.04 -5.60
C THR A 184 6.92 -5.76 -5.98
N ARG A 185 6.09 -6.14 -5.00
CA ARG A 185 4.78 -6.77 -5.23
C ARG A 185 3.73 -5.79 -5.78
N LEU A 186 3.72 -4.56 -5.30
CA LEU A 186 2.77 -3.51 -5.71
C LEU A 186 3.12 -2.84 -7.05
N GLY A 187 3.76 -3.56 -7.97
CA GLY A 187 4.12 -3.05 -9.30
C GLY A 187 5.56 -2.55 -9.45
N GLY A 188 6.35 -2.52 -8.36
CA GLY A 188 7.77 -2.20 -8.42
C GLY A 188 8.61 -3.21 -9.23
N SER A 189 8.14 -4.46 -9.37
CA SER A 189 8.82 -5.49 -10.18
C SER A 189 8.94 -5.09 -11.65
N ALA A 190 7.91 -4.47 -12.23
CA ALA A 190 7.94 -4.01 -13.61
C ALA A 190 8.91 -2.82 -13.80
N TYR A 191 8.99 -1.92 -12.81
CA TYR A 191 10.00 -0.86 -12.78
C TYR A 191 11.42 -1.44 -12.74
N ILE A 192 11.68 -2.39 -11.84
CA ILE A 192 13.00 -3.03 -11.71
C ILE A 192 13.38 -3.74 -12.99
N ARG A 193 12.42 -4.44 -13.63
CA ARG A 193 12.64 -5.13 -14.91
C ARG A 193 13.00 -4.15 -16.04
N ASP A 194 12.21 -3.10 -16.24
CA ASP A 194 12.47 -2.12 -17.30
C ASP A 194 13.79 -1.38 -17.07
N ASN A 195 14.10 -1.05 -15.81
CA ASN A 195 15.37 -0.43 -15.47
C ASN A 195 16.57 -1.37 -15.69
N ALA A 196 16.41 -2.67 -15.37
CA ALA A 196 17.44 -3.67 -15.62
C ALA A 196 17.69 -3.83 -17.12
N SER A 197 16.63 -3.90 -17.93
CA SER A 197 16.72 -3.93 -19.39
C SER A 197 17.42 -2.68 -19.95
N ALA A 198 17.18 -1.49 -19.38
CA ALA A 198 17.86 -0.27 -19.79
C ALA A 198 19.37 -0.31 -19.54
N VAL A 199 19.80 -0.79 -18.38
CA VAL A 199 21.23 -0.96 -18.05
C VAL A 199 21.86 -2.07 -18.89
N ALA A 200 21.15 -3.18 -19.11
CA ALA A 200 21.61 -4.28 -19.96
C ALA A 200 21.86 -3.80 -21.39
N MET A 201 20.98 -2.98 -21.97
CA MET A 201 21.17 -2.48 -23.33
C MET A 201 22.43 -1.61 -23.46
N ARG A 202 22.80 -0.86 -22.41
CA ARG A 202 24.04 -0.06 -22.38
C ARG A 202 25.28 -0.94 -22.28
N SER A 203 25.26 -1.99 -21.45
CA SER A 203 26.39 -2.93 -21.37
C SER A 203 26.54 -3.74 -22.65
N ILE A 204 25.44 -4.16 -23.29
CA ILE A 204 25.45 -4.83 -24.60
C ILE A 204 26.02 -3.88 -25.66
N ALA A 205 25.61 -2.61 -25.68
CA ALA A 205 26.14 -1.62 -26.63
C ALA A 205 27.66 -1.44 -26.48
N ALA A 206 28.16 -1.37 -25.25
CA ALA A 206 29.59 -1.25 -25.00
C ALA A 206 30.38 -2.51 -25.40
N MET A 207 29.82 -3.70 -25.18
CA MET A 207 30.43 -4.97 -25.60
C MET A 207 30.37 -5.17 -27.12
N ALA A 208 29.31 -4.70 -27.78
CA ALA A 208 29.22 -4.72 -29.24
C ALA A 208 30.31 -3.84 -29.88
N LYS A 209 30.66 -2.71 -29.25
CA LYS A 209 31.76 -1.85 -29.69
C LYS A 209 33.13 -2.55 -29.66
N THR A 210 33.32 -3.50 -28.75
CA THR A 210 34.54 -4.31 -28.64
C THR A 210 34.47 -5.62 -29.42
N GLY A 211 33.42 -5.83 -30.23
CA GLY A 211 33.26 -7.00 -31.09
C GLY A 211 32.82 -8.28 -30.37
N VAL A 212 32.25 -8.19 -29.17
CA VAL A 212 31.71 -9.35 -28.46
C VAL A 212 30.45 -9.87 -29.17
N PRO A 213 30.32 -11.19 -29.40
CA PRO A 213 29.13 -11.78 -30.00
C PRO A 213 27.83 -11.41 -29.26
N ALA A 214 26.75 -11.26 -30.00
CA ALA A 214 25.48 -10.76 -29.47
C ALA A 214 24.90 -11.60 -28.33
N GLU A 215 24.92 -12.92 -28.51
CA GLU A 215 24.39 -13.85 -27.52
C GLU A 215 25.21 -13.82 -26.21
N GLU A 216 26.54 -13.80 -26.33
CA GLU A 216 27.46 -13.68 -25.20
C GLU A 216 27.26 -12.35 -24.47
N ALA A 217 27.20 -11.23 -25.20
CA ALA A 217 26.96 -9.91 -24.64
C ALA A 217 25.63 -9.82 -23.87
N VAL A 218 24.57 -10.45 -24.39
CA VAL A 218 23.26 -10.51 -23.71
C VAL A 218 23.33 -11.33 -22.43
N ASN A 219 23.94 -12.52 -22.49
CA ASN A 219 24.07 -13.41 -21.32
C ASN A 219 24.92 -12.76 -20.23
N LEU A 220 26.09 -12.22 -20.57
CA LEU A 220 26.97 -11.52 -19.64
C LEU A 220 26.30 -10.29 -19.02
N SER A 221 25.58 -9.50 -19.82
CA SER A 221 24.83 -8.34 -19.30
C SER A 221 23.73 -8.77 -18.32
N CYS A 222 22.97 -9.80 -18.67
CA CYS A 222 21.89 -10.30 -17.80
C CYS A 222 22.44 -10.90 -16.50
N ASP A 223 23.56 -11.63 -16.57
CA ASP A 223 24.22 -12.21 -15.40
C ASP A 223 24.85 -11.11 -14.51
N LEU A 224 25.47 -10.08 -15.10
CA LEU A 224 25.99 -8.90 -14.40
C LEU A 224 24.89 -8.16 -13.61
N LEU A 225 23.68 -8.08 -14.16
CA LEU A 225 22.54 -7.45 -13.49
C LEU A 225 21.90 -8.35 -12.43
N GLY A 226 22.16 -9.67 -12.46
CA GLY A 226 21.36 -10.65 -11.72
C GLY A 226 19.89 -10.59 -12.15
N SER A 227 19.65 -10.35 -13.45
CA SER A 227 18.34 -10.12 -14.02
C SER A 227 17.44 -11.34 -13.92
N SER A 228 16.15 -11.12 -13.67
CA SER A 228 15.16 -12.20 -13.70
C SER A 228 15.04 -12.80 -15.12
N PRO A 229 14.60 -14.08 -15.24
CA PRO A 229 14.38 -14.72 -16.53
C PRO A 229 13.45 -13.91 -17.46
N ALA A 230 12.47 -13.20 -16.88
CA ALA A 230 11.57 -12.33 -17.64
C ALA A 230 12.29 -11.13 -18.29
N ALA A 231 13.24 -10.50 -17.58
CA ALA A 231 14.05 -9.42 -18.14
C ALA A 231 14.98 -9.94 -19.24
N ARG A 232 15.61 -11.10 -19.02
CA ARG A 232 16.45 -11.78 -20.03
C ARG A 232 15.66 -12.08 -21.29
N ASN A 233 14.49 -12.69 -21.17
CA ASN A 233 13.63 -12.99 -22.31
C ASN A 233 13.22 -11.73 -23.06
N GLN A 234 12.91 -10.63 -22.36
CA GLN A 234 12.59 -9.34 -22.98
C GLN A 234 13.76 -8.76 -23.79
N VAL A 235 14.98 -8.82 -23.24
CA VAL A 235 16.21 -8.39 -23.95
C VAL A 235 16.45 -9.28 -25.17
N GLN A 236 16.39 -10.60 -25.00
CA GLN A 236 16.61 -11.57 -26.08
C GLN A 236 15.58 -11.43 -27.22
N THR A 237 14.29 -11.30 -26.90
CA THR A 237 13.24 -11.12 -27.94
C THR A 237 13.41 -9.82 -28.69
N THR A 238 13.85 -8.75 -28.02
CA THR A 238 14.07 -7.44 -28.68
C THR A 238 15.29 -7.45 -29.59
N LEU A 239 16.26 -8.33 -29.33
CA LEU A 239 17.48 -8.47 -30.13
C LEU A 239 17.41 -9.61 -31.14
N ARG A 240 16.42 -10.50 -31.04
CA ARG A 240 16.24 -11.63 -31.95
C ARG A 240 16.09 -11.11 -33.38
N GLY A 241 16.98 -11.54 -34.27
CA GLY A 241 17.00 -11.13 -35.67
C GLY A 241 17.75 -9.83 -35.96
N ARG A 242 18.39 -9.19 -34.97
CA ARG A 242 19.27 -8.02 -35.19
C ARG A 242 20.74 -8.44 -35.17
N THR A 243 21.49 -8.05 -36.19
CA THR A 243 22.95 -8.18 -36.20
C THR A 243 23.57 -7.08 -35.35
N LEU A 244 24.37 -7.45 -34.35
CA LEU A 244 25.09 -6.49 -33.52
C LEU A 244 26.38 -6.05 -34.22
N ASN A 245 26.26 -5.12 -35.15
CA ASN A 245 27.42 -4.45 -35.76
C ASN A 245 27.72 -3.15 -34.99
N ALA A 246 28.88 -2.52 -35.20
CA ALA A 246 29.19 -1.22 -34.60
C ALA A 246 28.10 -0.15 -34.89
N ALA A 247 27.47 -0.20 -36.07
CA ALA A 247 26.33 0.66 -36.42
C ALA A 247 25.07 0.43 -35.55
N SER A 248 24.96 -0.72 -34.87
CA SER A 248 23.84 -1.04 -33.98
C SER A 248 23.96 -0.36 -32.61
N GLU A 249 25.12 0.22 -32.26
CA GLU A 249 25.36 0.89 -30.98
C GLU A 249 24.31 1.98 -30.73
N VAL A 250 24.06 2.86 -31.71
CA VAL A 250 23.07 3.94 -31.61
C VAL A 250 21.67 3.38 -31.36
N THR A 251 21.32 2.28 -32.03
CA THR A 251 20.02 1.62 -31.88
C THR A 251 19.85 1.00 -30.49
N LEU A 252 20.89 0.36 -29.95
CA LEU A 252 20.89 -0.22 -28.61
C LEU A 252 20.81 0.86 -27.53
N LEU A 253 21.55 1.96 -27.70
CA LEU A 253 21.47 3.11 -26.80
C LEU A 253 20.07 3.73 -26.83
N ARG A 254 19.45 3.89 -28.01
CA ARG A 254 18.07 4.38 -28.16
C ARG A 254 17.05 3.43 -27.53
N LEU A 255 17.28 2.13 -27.62
CA LEU A 255 16.44 1.14 -26.96
C LEU A 255 16.61 1.18 -25.44
N GLY A 256 17.84 1.38 -24.96
CA GLY A 256 18.14 1.61 -23.55
C GLY A 256 17.47 2.88 -22.99
N THR A 257 17.45 3.99 -23.75
CA THR A 257 16.71 5.19 -23.35
C THR A 257 15.21 4.97 -23.35
N HIS A 258 14.66 4.22 -24.32
CA HIS A 258 13.25 3.84 -24.32
C HIS A 258 12.87 3.05 -23.06
N PHE A 259 13.63 2.01 -22.68
CA PHE A 259 13.38 1.27 -21.45
C PHE A 259 13.52 2.14 -20.19
N ARG A 260 14.50 3.05 -20.18
CA ARG A 260 14.67 4.00 -19.08
C ARG A 260 13.47 4.94 -18.94
N THR A 261 12.94 5.45 -20.05
CA THR A 261 11.72 6.28 -20.06
C THR A 261 10.51 5.48 -19.59
N SER A 262 10.34 4.23 -20.06
CA SER A 262 9.30 3.32 -19.56
C SER A 262 9.39 3.10 -18.06
N ALA A 263 10.59 2.83 -17.53
CA ALA A 263 10.82 2.68 -16.10
C ALA A 263 10.45 3.97 -15.34
N ASN A 264 10.86 5.14 -15.83
CA ASN A 264 10.52 6.42 -15.22
C ASN A 264 9.00 6.69 -15.23
N ASN A 265 8.31 6.36 -16.32
CA ASN A 265 6.85 6.49 -16.42
C ASN A 265 6.15 5.58 -15.41
N ARG A 266 6.55 4.31 -15.31
CA ARG A 266 6.02 3.37 -14.30
C ARG A 266 6.29 3.87 -12.88
N MET A 267 7.49 4.41 -12.64
CA MET A 267 7.83 5.00 -11.35
C MET A 267 6.93 6.20 -11.04
N SER A 268 6.66 7.07 -12.02
CA SER A 268 5.75 8.22 -11.85
C SER A 268 4.32 7.77 -11.54
N VAL A 269 3.82 6.76 -12.25
CA VAL A 269 2.51 6.18 -11.97
C VAL A 269 2.49 5.58 -10.57
N LEU A 270 3.52 4.83 -10.17
CA LEU A 270 3.62 4.25 -8.84
C LEU A 270 3.64 5.33 -7.75
N LYS A 271 4.34 6.45 -7.96
CA LYS A 271 4.37 7.58 -7.02
C LYS A 271 2.99 8.19 -6.77
N VAL A 272 2.09 8.16 -7.74
CA VAL A 272 0.75 8.77 -7.64
C VAL A 272 -0.28 7.73 -7.23
N ALA A 273 -0.34 6.61 -7.94
CA ALA A 273 -1.35 5.57 -7.75
C ALA A 273 -1.19 4.85 -6.40
N LEU A 274 0.05 4.60 -5.96
CA LEU A 274 0.28 3.83 -4.74
C LEU A 274 -0.22 4.57 -3.49
N PRO A 275 0.16 5.84 -3.22
CA PRO A 275 -0.39 6.57 -2.08
C PRO A 275 -1.92 6.65 -2.14
N ILE A 276 -2.51 6.98 -3.30
CA ILE A 276 -3.97 7.09 -3.46
C ILE A 276 -4.68 5.77 -3.13
N ALA A 277 -4.19 4.67 -3.70
CA ALA A 277 -4.76 3.34 -3.45
C ALA A 277 -4.65 2.97 -1.96
N LEU A 278 -3.49 3.25 -1.34
CA LEU A 278 -3.23 2.91 0.05
C LEU A 278 -4.08 3.77 1.01
N THR A 279 -4.20 5.07 0.75
CA THR A 279 -5.06 5.97 1.55
C THR A 279 -6.54 5.68 1.33
N CYS A 280 -6.96 5.33 0.11
CA CYS A 280 -8.35 4.98 -0.17
C CYS A 280 -8.73 3.67 0.53
N LEU A 281 -7.89 2.64 0.43
CA LEU A 281 -8.16 1.35 1.05
C LEU A 281 -8.06 1.41 2.57
N ILE A 282 -6.94 1.87 3.14
CA ILE A 282 -6.75 1.86 4.59
C ILE A 282 -7.47 3.05 5.25
N GLY A 283 -7.29 4.25 4.70
CA GLY A 283 -7.94 5.45 5.23
C GLY A 283 -9.45 5.42 5.03
N GLY A 284 -9.94 4.96 3.88
CA GLY A 284 -11.37 4.81 3.62
C GLY A 284 -12.03 3.76 4.50
N THR A 285 -11.43 2.57 4.66
CA THR A 285 -11.95 1.55 5.58
C THR A 285 -11.91 2.03 7.04
N GLY A 286 -10.84 2.70 7.45
CA GLY A 286 -10.72 3.29 8.79
C GLY A 286 -11.76 4.38 9.04
N ALA A 287 -11.96 5.31 8.09
CA ALA A 287 -12.95 6.37 8.19
C ALA A 287 -14.39 5.83 8.19
N LEU A 288 -14.67 4.80 7.38
CA LEU A 288 -15.97 4.12 7.37
C LEU A 288 -16.23 3.42 8.70
N ALA A 289 -15.26 2.65 9.22
CA ALA A 289 -15.38 1.99 10.51
C ALA A 289 -15.57 3.01 11.66
N TYR A 290 -14.81 4.11 11.63
CA TYR A 290 -14.94 5.20 12.58
C TYR A 290 -16.32 5.86 12.51
N SER A 291 -16.81 6.16 11.31
CA SER A 291 -18.12 6.78 11.11
C SER A 291 -19.24 5.85 11.59
N LEU A 292 -19.18 4.56 11.25
CA LEU A 292 -20.14 3.58 11.76
C LEU A 292 -20.10 3.50 13.29
N ALA A 293 -18.91 3.53 13.90
CA ALA A 293 -18.76 3.51 15.36
C ALA A 293 -19.38 4.76 16.02
N LEU A 294 -19.27 5.94 15.39
CA LEU A 294 -19.87 7.19 15.88
C LEU A 294 -21.39 7.26 15.66
N PHE A 295 -21.87 6.86 14.48
CA PHE A 295 -23.28 7.01 14.12
C PHE A 295 -24.17 5.97 14.79
N ASN A 296 -23.68 4.77 15.04
CA ASN A 296 -24.49 3.71 15.65
C ASN A 296 -25.13 4.09 17.00
N PRO A 297 -24.42 4.66 18.00
CA PRO A 297 -25.04 5.07 19.26
C PRO A 297 -26.08 6.18 19.09
N LEU A 298 -25.88 7.09 18.11
CA LEU A 298 -26.86 8.13 17.77
C LEU A 298 -28.12 7.55 17.13
N VAL A 299 -27.97 6.63 16.18
CA VAL A 299 -29.11 5.96 15.53
C VAL A 299 -29.90 5.15 16.57
N SER A 300 -29.21 4.44 17.47
CA SER A 300 -29.81 3.72 18.59
C SER A 300 -30.62 4.65 19.50
N LEU A 301 -30.06 5.82 19.86
CA LEU A 301 -30.75 6.85 20.65
C LEU A 301 -32.03 7.38 19.95
N ILE A 302 -31.93 7.74 18.66
CA ILE A 302 -33.07 8.24 17.88
C ILE A 302 -34.14 7.15 17.73
N HIS A 303 -33.73 5.91 17.51
CA HIS A 303 -34.64 4.79 17.41
C HIS A 303 -35.40 4.56 18.73
N ASP A 304 -34.74 4.74 19.87
CA ASP A 304 -35.40 4.63 21.17
C ASP A 304 -36.34 5.82 21.45
N LEU A 305 -35.97 7.03 21.04
CA LEU A 305 -36.84 8.22 21.13
C LEU A 305 -38.05 8.18 20.19
N SER A 306 -37.95 7.48 19.06
CA SER A 306 -39.02 7.41 18.05
C SER A 306 -40.06 6.33 18.32
N LYS A 307 -39.81 5.41 19.27
CA LYS A 307 -40.82 4.43 19.69
C LYS A 307 -41.98 5.21 20.31
N PRO A 308 -43.19 5.19 19.71
CA PRO A 308 -44.32 5.92 20.25
C PRO A 308 -44.56 5.42 21.67
N THR A 309 -44.75 6.35 22.61
CA THR A 309 -45.12 6.08 24.00
C THR A 309 -46.39 5.25 23.97
N ARG A 310 -46.22 3.92 23.99
CA ARG A 310 -47.30 3.00 23.71
C ARG A 310 -48.33 3.19 24.81
N GLU A 311 -49.58 3.34 24.38
CA GLU A 311 -50.73 3.65 25.24
C GLU A 311 -50.62 2.88 26.55
N LEU A 312 -50.66 3.65 27.65
CA LEU A 312 -50.76 3.12 29.01
C LEU A 312 -51.68 1.91 28.98
N PRO A 313 -51.30 0.76 29.55
CA PRO A 313 -52.15 -0.43 29.54
C PRO A 313 -53.53 -0.03 30.07
N THR A 314 -54.50 0.06 29.16
CA THR A 314 -55.87 0.52 29.41
C THR A 314 -56.63 -0.40 30.37
N GLY A 315 -55.99 -1.50 30.83
CA GLY A 315 -56.56 -2.50 31.72
C GLY A 315 -56.48 -2.19 33.21
N ASN A 316 -55.67 -1.23 33.68
CA ASN A 316 -55.50 -0.95 35.13
C ASN A 316 -55.55 0.53 35.49
N LEU A 317 -56.36 1.34 34.79
CA LEU A 317 -56.80 2.59 35.40
C LEU A 317 -57.60 2.21 36.65
N PRO A 318 -57.20 2.67 37.85
CA PRO A 318 -57.91 2.31 39.06
C PRO A 318 -59.34 2.83 38.90
N THR A 319 -60.32 1.95 39.12
CA THR A 319 -61.76 2.14 38.81
C THR A 319 -62.39 3.35 39.50
N ASN A 320 -61.67 3.97 40.43
CA ASN A 320 -62.01 5.19 41.16
C ASN A 320 -61.70 6.50 40.39
N TRP A 321 -60.97 6.46 39.28
CA TRP A 321 -60.78 7.61 38.37
C TRP A 321 -61.69 7.58 37.14
N ALA A 322 -62.58 6.59 37.03
CA ALA A 322 -63.71 6.74 36.13
C ALA A 322 -64.47 8.00 36.56
N PRO A 323 -64.66 9.00 35.68
CA PRO A 323 -65.48 10.16 36.02
C PRO A 323 -66.81 9.62 36.52
N LYS A 324 -67.14 9.98 37.77
CA LYS A 324 -68.41 9.60 38.39
C LYS A 324 -69.48 9.90 37.34
N PRO A 325 -70.26 8.91 36.88
CA PRO A 325 -71.24 9.14 35.83
C PRO A 325 -72.05 10.36 36.25
N PRO A 326 -72.28 11.33 35.34
CA PRO A 326 -73.05 12.51 35.67
C PRO A 326 -74.34 12.02 36.34
N ILE A 327 -74.61 12.54 37.54
CA ILE A 327 -75.81 12.22 38.31
C ILE A 327 -76.98 12.34 37.32
N ALA A 328 -77.68 11.23 37.11
CA ALA A 328 -78.80 11.20 36.19
C ALA A 328 -79.73 12.37 36.55
N PRO A 329 -80.04 13.27 35.60
CA PRO A 329 -81.00 14.33 35.88
C PRO A 329 -82.31 13.67 36.33
N PRO A 330 -83.01 14.25 37.33
CA PRO A 330 -84.30 13.75 37.76
C PRO A 330 -85.23 13.63 36.55
N PRO A 331 -86.15 12.65 36.54
CA PRO A 331 -87.05 12.42 35.42
C PRO A 331 -87.77 13.72 35.07
N ILE A 332 -87.43 14.27 33.91
CA ILE A 332 -88.10 15.43 33.34
C ILE A 332 -89.48 14.92 32.93
N ALA A 333 -90.50 15.44 33.61
CA ALA A 333 -91.89 15.23 33.28
C ALA A 333 -92.11 15.50 31.78
N GLU A 334 -92.86 14.60 31.13
CA GLU A 334 -93.31 14.70 29.75
C GLU A 334 -93.87 16.10 29.45
N GLY A 335 -93.07 16.90 28.75
CA GLY A 335 -93.40 18.25 28.34
C GLY A 335 -93.28 18.38 26.83
N ARG A 336 -94.35 17.94 26.15
CA ARG A 336 -94.89 18.45 24.88
C ARG A 336 -93.88 18.95 23.82
N VAL A 337 -93.78 18.12 22.79
CA VAL A 337 -93.30 18.40 21.43
C VAL A 337 -93.80 19.75 20.91
N ASP A 338 -92.88 20.56 20.36
CA ASP A 338 -93.19 21.47 19.25
C ASP A 338 -92.07 21.42 18.18
N PRO A 339 -92.42 21.45 16.88
CA PRO A 339 -91.52 21.09 15.79
C PRO A 339 -90.72 22.28 15.21
N THR A 340 -89.49 21.96 14.77
CA THR A 340 -88.71 22.49 13.61
C THR A 340 -89.03 23.87 13.02
N PRO A 341 -88.02 24.66 12.59
CA PRO A 341 -87.43 24.40 11.25
C PRO A 341 -85.94 24.70 11.04
N THR A 342 -85.33 23.80 10.28
CA THR A 342 -84.32 23.97 9.21
C THR A 342 -83.75 25.36 8.90
N ARG A 343 -82.41 25.47 8.93
CA ARG A 343 -81.51 26.20 7.99
C ARG A 343 -80.08 26.05 8.52
N GLY A 344 -79.00 25.78 7.79
CA GLY A 344 -78.68 25.75 6.36
C GLY A 344 -77.17 26.00 6.23
N ALA A 345 -76.59 25.64 5.08
CA ALA A 345 -75.23 25.94 4.60
C ALA A 345 -74.07 25.19 5.32
N ASN A 346 -73.34 24.25 4.73
CA ASN A 346 -72.68 24.18 3.41
C ASN A 346 -71.53 25.20 3.28
N GLU A 347 -70.30 24.68 3.19
CA GLU A 347 -69.01 25.21 2.69
C GLU A 347 -67.89 24.50 3.50
N GLY A 348 -66.96 23.71 2.98
CA GLY A 348 -66.39 23.60 1.65
C GLY A 348 -65.01 24.27 1.65
N PHE A 349 -63.91 23.54 1.88
CA PHE A 349 -62.62 23.87 1.25
C PHE A 349 -61.55 22.76 1.35
N THR A 350 -60.79 22.68 0.26
CA THR A 350 -59.86 21.65 -0.25
C THR A 350 -58.38 21.90 0.14
N PRO A 351 -57.44 20.98 -0.21
CA PRO A 351 -56.13 20.83 0.42
C PRO A 351 -54.99 21.64 -0.24
N GLY A 352 -53.93 21.90 0.53
CA GLY A 352 -52.71 22.57 0.09
C GLY A 352 -51.52 21.62 -0.01
N VAL A 353 -51.03 21.45 -1.25
CA VAL A 353 -49.74 20.90 -1.67
C VAL A 353 -48.62 21.91 -1.41
N THR A 354 -47.39 21.46 -1.12
CA THR A 354 -46.07 22.09 -1.37
C THR A 354 -45.00 21.28 -0.62
N SER A 355 -43.78 21.02 -1.07
CA SER A 355 -43.10 21.06 -2.39
C SER A 355 -41.97 20.02 -2.31
#